data_AF-A0ABD3FXB0-F1
#
_entry.id   AF-A0ABD3FXB0-F1
#
_cell.length_a   1.000
_cell.length_b   1.000
_cell.length_c   1.000
_cell.angle_alpha   90.00
_cell.angle_beta   90.00
_cell.angle_gamma   90.00
#
_symmetry.space_group_name_H-M   'P 1'
#
loop_
_entity.id
_entity.type
_entity.pdbx_description
1 polymer ?
#
loop_
_entity_poly.entity_id
_entity_poly.type
_entity_poly.pdbx_seq_one_letter_code
_entity_poly.pdbx_strand_id
1 'polypeptide(L)'
;MPPKTQREKDAAGKQVADNVPAGPPSQPTTNYQSPLKSSRARSTSTSARLSTPSTANLREFTTHIDGKDKVVCASVRIKARLLWIAPDTVAGLHFLRLYFGECQAPGPLEEQQQPFKPAQREDPLKTNQFLISVLLLKVDMYDPKLPHPGDVVMITQYKLNVYRNCCQVDAKLYGLTKIDIP
;
A
#
# COMPACT_ATOMS: atom_id res chain seq x y z
N MET A 1 -27.71 -83.75 -21.33
CA MET A 1 -26.39 -83.91 -20.68
C MET A 1 -25.36 -83.05 -21.42
N PRO A 2 -24.45 -82.36 -20.70
CA PRO A 2 -23.49 -81.36 -21.21
C PRO A 2 -22.06 -81.95 -21.39
N PRO A 3 -21.00 -81.13 -21.56
CA PRO A 3 -20.30 -80.50 -20.42
C PRO A 3 -20.04 -78.98 -20.63
N LYS A 4 -20.41 -78.06 -19.71
CA LYS A 4 -19.72 -77.58 -18.46
C LYS A 4 -18.23 -77.27 -18.67
N THR A 5 -17.77 -76.02 -18.49
CA THR A 5 -17.34 -75.47 -17.19
C THR A 5 -17.24 -73.93 -17.17
N GLN A 6 -17.73 -73.33 -16.08
CA GLN A 6 -17.60 -71.92 -15.63
C GLN A 6 -16.14 -71.49 -15.36
N ARG A 7 -15.84 -70.19 -15.53
CA ARG A 7 -15.07 -69.44 -14.51
C ARG A 7 -15.37 -67.94 -14.53
N GLU A 8 -15.74 -67.45 -13.35
CA GLU A 8 -15.89 -66.04 -12.94
C GLU A 8 -14.64 -65.19 -13.12
N LYS A 9 -14.88 -63.91 -13.46
CA LYS A 9 -14.31 -62.64 -12.95
C LYS A 9 -14.89 -61.55 -13.89
N ASP A 10 -15.59 -60.52 -13.44
CA ASP A 10 -15.12 -59.52 -12.49
C ASP A 10 -16.23 -59.01 -11.58
N ALA A 11 -15.93 -59.00 -10.29
CA ALA A 11 -16.58 -58.19 -9.28
C ALA A 11 -15.66 -57.01 -8.95
N ALA A 12 -16.29 -55.86 -8.73
CA ALA A 12 -15.91 -54.77 -7.82
C ALA A 12 -16.06 -53.41 -8.50
N GLY A 13 -16.96 -52.61 -7.91
CA GLY A 13 -17.34 -51.31 -8.41
C GLY A 13 -16.27 -50.24 -8.27
N LYS A 14 -16.62 -49.06 -8.78
CA LYS A 14 -16.12 -47.77 -8.30
C LYS A 14 -17.08 -46.68 -8.76
N GLN A 15 -18.11 -46.43 -7.97
CA GLN A 15 -18.51 -45.05 -7.70
C GLN A 15 -17.47 -44.49 -6.73
N VAL A 16 -16.61 -43.60 -7.19
CA VAL A 16 -15.93 -42.64 -6.32
C VAL A 16 -15.98 -41.30 -7.04
N ALA A 17 -16.74 -40.39 -6.44
CA ALA A 17 -16.67 -38.98 -6.73
C ALA A 17 -15.26 -38.49 -6.41
N ASP A 18 -14.51 -38.05 -7.42
CA ASP A 18 -13.31 -37.24 -7.19
C ASP A 18 -13.76 -35.85 -6.75
N ASN A 19 -13.98 -35.72 -5.44
CA ASN A 19 -13.87 -34.44 -4.74
C ASN A 19 -12.40 -34.03 -4.75
N VAL A 20 -11.96 -33.35 -5.82
CA VAL A 20 -10.74 -32.56 -5.78
C VAL A 20 -11.02 -31.37 -4.85
N PRO A 21 -10.30 -31.22 -3.71
CA PRO A 21 -10.46 -30.03 -2.90
C PRO A 21 -10.00 -28.84 -3.73
N ALA A 22 -10.92 -27.91 -3.98
CA ALA A 22 -10.62 -26.61 -4.53
C ALA A 22 -9.57 -25.95 -3.64
N GLY A 23 -8.32 -25.92 -4.12
CA GLY A 23 -7.27 -25.11 -3.52
C GLY A 23 -7.72 -23.65 -3.47
N PRO A 24 -7.22 -22.87 -2.50
CA PRO A 24 -7.60 -21.47 -2.36
C PRO A 24 -7.35 -20.74 -3.69
N PRO A 25 -8.21 -19.78 -4.08
CA PRO A 25 -8.06 -19.07 -5.34
C PRO A 25 -6.68 -18.41 -5.37
N SER A 26 -5.86 -18.80 -6.34
CA SER A 26 -4.56 -18.19 -6.62
C SER A 26 -4.74 -16.67 -6.69
N GLN A 27 -4.11 -15.96 -5.76
CA GLN A 27 -4.03 -14.50 -5.81
C GLN A 27 -3.45 -14.09 -7.16
N PRO A 28 -3.97 -13.01 -7.80
CA PRO A 28 -3.37 -12.50 -9.01
C PRO A 28 -1.95 -12.06 -8.70
N THR A 29 -0.95 -12.82 -9.19
CA THR A 29 0.45 -12.44 -9.25
C THR A 29 0.59 -11.27 -10.21
N THR A 30 0.17 -10.11 -9.73
CA THR A 30 0.41 -8.84 -10.41
C THR A 30 1.87 -8.53 -10.15
N ASN A 31 2.74 -8.72 -11.13
CA ASN A 31 4.15 -8.31 -11.03
C ASN A 31 4.18 -6.84 -10.60
N TYR A 32 4.64 -6.55 -9.38
CA TYR A 32 4.74 -5.18 -8.91
C TYR A 32 5.72 -4.42 -9.77
N GLN A 33 5.26 -3.32 -10.37
CA GLN A 33 6.13 -2.36 -11.00
C GLN A 33 6.08 -1.09 -10.16
N SER A 34 7.22 -0.73 -9.55
CA SER A 34 7.36 0.52 -8.78
C SER A 34 6.77 1.70 -9.57
N PRO A 35 6.09 2.65 -8.92
CA PRO A 35 5.58 3.87 -9.57
C PRO A 35 6.66 4.65 -10.34
N LEU A 36 7.93 4.54 -9.93
CA LEU A 36 9.08 5.09 -10.66
C LEU A 36 9.25 4.46 -12.05
N LYS A 37 8.89 3.18 -12.20
CA LYS A 37 9.00 2.40 -13.43
C LYS A 37 7.72 2.40 -14.26
N SER A 38 6.55 2.74 -13.69
CA SER A 38 5.23 2.59 -14.34
C SER A 38 4.65 3.87 -14.95
N SER A 39 5.42 4.95 -15.06
CA SER A 39 4.97 6.31 -15.40
C SER A 39 4.41 6.52 -16.82
N ARG A 40 3.99 5.46 -17.54
CA ARG A 40 3.48 5.56 -18.92
C ARG A 40 1.99 5.26 -19.13
N ALA A 41 1.21 4.82 -18.14
CA ALA A 41 -0.24 4.65 -18.33
C ALA A 41 -1.04 4.49 -17.03
N ARG A 42 -1.79 5.53 -16.62
CA ARG A 42 -3.15 5.36 -16.06
C ARG A 42 -3.85 6.69 -15.76
N SER A 43 -5.12 6.78 -16.17
CA SER A 43 -6.10 7.78 -15.75
C SER A 43 -7.36 7.08 -15.24
N THR A 44 -8.09 7.82 -14.38
CA THR A 44 -9.49 7.73 -13.93
C THR A 44 -9.93 6.59 -12.99
N SER A 45 -10.26 6.98 -11.74
CA SER A 45 -11.64 6.83 -11.21
C SER A 45 -11.79 7.53 -9.84
N THR A 46 -12.75 8.45 -9.80
CA THR A 46 -13.15 9.23 -8.62
C THR A 46 -14.11 8.41 -7.75
N SER A 47 -13.74 8.12 -6.51
CA SER A 47 -14.70 7.74 -5.46
C SER A 47 -14.17 8.14 -4.08
N ALA A 48 -15.04 8.78 -3.30
CA ALA A 48 -14.79 9.46 -2.02
C ALA A 48 -14.49 8.51 -0.83
N ARG A 49 -13.83 7.38 -1.08
CA ARG A 49 -13.20 6.53 -0.08
C ARG A 49 -11.96 5.93 -0.74
N LEU A 50 -10.82 6.61 -0.62
CA LEU A 50 -9.53 6.07 -1.06
C LEU A 50 -9.10 4.98 -0.07
N SER A 51 -9.74 3.80 -0.14
CA SER A 51 -9.41 2.67 0.73
C SER A 51 -8.00 2.13 0.45
N THR A 52 -7.41 2.46 -0.70
CA THR A 52 -6.00 2.22 -1.06
C THR A 52 -5.58 3.15 -2.21
N PRO A 53 -5.13 4.38 -1.91
CA PRO A 53 -4.70 5.27 -2.97
C PRO A 53 -3.32 4.90 -3.52
N SER A 54 -3.20 4.83 -4.85
CA SER A 54 -1.93 5.13 -5.51
C SER A 54 -1.58 6.61 -5.27
N THR A 55 -0.29 6.94 -5.25
CA THR A 55 0.16 8.34 -5.07
C THR A 55 -0.41 9.28 -6.13
N ALA A 56 -0.66 8.78 -7.35
CA ALA A 56 -1.34 9.49 -8.42
C ALA A 56 -2.79 9.83 -8.08
N ASN A 57 -3.55 8.85 -7.55
CA ASN A 57 -4.95 9.04 -7.16
C ASN A 57 -5.07 10.03 -5.99
N LEU A 58 -4.13 9.98 -5.03
CA LEU A 58 -4.10 10.96 -3.94
C LEU A 58 -3.82 12.37 -4.42
N ARG A 59 -2.90 12.54 -5.38
CA ARG A 59 -2.59 13.83 -5.98
C ARG A 59 -3.79 14.42 -6.70
N GLU A 60 -4.42 13.64 -7.58
CA GLU A 60 -5.62 14.05 -8.31
C GLU A 60 -6.71 14.47 -7.33
N PHE A 61 -6.99 13.61 -6.34
CA PHE A 61 -7.96 13.87 -5.30
C PHE A 61 -7.66 15.14 -4.48
N THR A 62 -6.40 15.36 -4.09
CA THR A 62 -6.00 16.57 -3.34
C THR A 62 -6.11 17.83 -4.19
N THR A 63 -5.88 17.74 -5.50
CA THR A 63 -5.98 18.88 -6.42
C THR A 63 -7.44 19.33 -6.59
N HIS A 64 -8.38 18.39 -6.47
CA HIS A 64 -9.81 18.65 -6.60
C HIS A 64 -10.53 18.96 -5.28
N ILE A 65 -9.85 18.81 -4.14
CA ILE A 65 -10.38 19.22 -2.83
C ILE A 65 -9.95 20.64 -2.53
N ASP A 66 -10.92 21.48 -2.18
CA ASP A 66 -10.61 22.70 -1.41
C ASP A 66 -10.05 22.24 -0.06
N GLY A 67 -8.72 22.21 0.07
CA GLY A 67 -7.98 21.70 1.24
C GLY A 67 -8.29 22.41 2.56
N LYS A 68 -9.28 23.31 2.57
CA LYS A 68 -9.86 23.98 3.73
C LYS A 68 -11.15 23.34 4.23
N ASP A 69 -11.80 22.48 3.45
CA ASP A 69 -12.99 21.77 3.92
C ASP A 69 -12.59 20.66 4.92
N LYS A 70 -12.75 20.99 6.20
CA LYS A 70 -12.41 20.12 7.33
C LYS A 70 -13.22 18.81 7.33
N VAL A 71 -14.45 18.83 6.81
CA VAL A 71 -15.33 17.65 6.78
C VAL A 71 -14.81 16.67 5.73
N VAL A 72 -14.45 17.18 4.55
CA VAL A 72 -13.86 16.38 3.49
C VAL A 72 -12.48 15.86 3.93
N CYS A 73 -11.61 16.68 4.51
CA CYS A 73 -10.31 16.22 5.00
C CYS A 73 -10.41 15.11 6.07
N ALA A 74 -11.36 15.23 7.00
CA ALA A 74 -11.59 14.23 8.05
C ALA A 74 -12.16 12.90 7.51
N SER A 75 -12.84 12.93 6.35
CA SER A 75 -13.38 11.73 5.72
C SER A 75 -12.34 10.86 5.01
N VAL A 76 -11.15 11.41 4.77
CA VAL A 76 -10.09 10.78 3.98
C VAL A 76 -9.17 9.99 4.89
N ARG A 77 -9.13 8.69 4.65
CA ARG A 77 -8.25 7.76 5.36
C ARG A 77 -7.27 7.19 4.37
N ILE A 78 -5.98 7.43 4.58
CA ILE A 78 -4.93 6.97 3.68
C ILE A 78 -4.32 5.71 4.27
N LYS A 79 -4.44 4.59 3.57
CA LYS A 79 -3.76 3.33 3.91
C LYS A 79 -2.47 3.22 3.10
N ALA A 80 -1.33 3.24 3.77
CA ALA A 80 -0.02 3.21 3.11
C ALA A 80 1.02 2.42 3.93
N ARG A 81 2.05 1.89 3.27
CA ARG A 81 3.14 1.17 3.94
C ARG A 81 4.28 2.14 4.26
N LEU A 82 4.73 2.18 5.51
CA LEU A 82 5.88 2.99 5.88
C LEU A 82 7.14 2.41 5.26
N LEU A 83 7.85 3.22 4.48
CA LEU A 83 9.10 2.79 3.86
C LEU A 83 10.31 3.18 4.70
N TRP A 84 10.43 4.44 5.10
CA TRP A 84 11.49 4.90 6.02
C TRP A 84 11.11 6.21 6.69
N ILE A 85 11.90 6.55 7.72
CA ILE A 85 11.77 7.77 8.50
C ILE A 85 13.07 8.55 8.36
N ALA A 86 12.97 9.88 8.22
CA ALA A 86 14.13 10.77 8.21
C ALA A 86 13.84 12.05 9.01
N PRO A 87 14.84 12.59 9.73
CA PRO A 87 14.74 13.93 10.26
C PRO A 87 14.69 14.95 9.12
N ASP A 88 13.96 16.03 9.34
CA ASP A 88 13.79 17.11 8.38
C ASP A 88 13.77 18.46 9.11
N THR A 89 14.25 19.51 8.45
CA THR A 89 14.26 20.86 9.02
C THR A 89 13.80 21.85 7.97
N VAL A 90 12.68 22.52 8.25
CA VAL A 90 12.07 23.50 7.34
C VAL A 90 11.85 24.79 8.11
N ALA A 91 12.43 25.89 7.63
CA ALA A 91 12.30 27.22 8.25
C ALA A 91 12.62 27.24 9.76
N GLY A 92 13.65 26.50 10.18
CA GLY A 92 14.07 26.40 11.58
C GLY A 92 13.19 25.51 12.47
N LEU A 93 12.16 24.88 11.91
CA LEU A 93 11.34 23.90 12.62
C LEU A 93 11.83 22.48 12.33
N HIS A 94 11.98 21.68 13.39
CA HIS A 94 12.32 20.28 13.29
C HIS A 94 11.07 19.42 13.10
N PHE A 95 11.10 18.66 12.00
CA PHE A 95 10.09 17.69 11.66
C PHE A 95 10.71 16.30 11.60
N LEU A 96 9.88 15.31 11.90
CA LEU A 96 10.15 13.94 11.52
C LEU A 96 9.32 13.64 10.26
N ARG A 97 10.00 13.32 9.17
CA ARG A 97 9.35 13.00 7.89
C ARG A 97 9.29 11.50 7.71
N LEU A 98 8.07 11.00 7.52
CA LEU A 98 7.79 9.59 7.24
C LEU A 98 7.44 9.46 5.76
N TYR A 99 8.14 8.55 5.07
CA TYR A 99 7.92 8.28 3.66
C TYR A 99 7.14 7.00 3.48
N PHE A 100 5.98 7.12 2.85
CA PHE A 100 5.07 6.02 2.63
C PHE A 100 4.97 5.65 1.15
N GLY A 101 4.95 4.34 0.91
CA GLY A 101 4.69 3.72 -0.37
C GLY A 101 3.27 3.15 -0.44
N GLU A 102 2.91 2.66 -1.62
CA GLU A 102 1.61 2.05 -1.85
C GLU A 102 1.45 0.78 -1.00
N CYS A 103 0.34 0.66 -0.29
CA CYS A 103 0.07 -0.51 0.56
C CYS A 103 0.00 -1.83 -0.22
N GLN A 104 -0.49 -1.77 -1.47
CA GLN A 104 -0.74 -2.95 -2.31
C GLN A 104 0.51 -3.48 -3.01
N ALA A 105 1.63 -2.79 -2.91
CA ALA A 105 2.86 -3.20 -3.56
C ALA A 105 3.27 -4.63 -3.11
N PRO A 106 3.25 -5.63 -4.02
CA PRO A 106 3.76 -6.95 -3.73
C PRO A 106 5.23 -6.90 -3.28
N GLY A 107 5.59 -7.80 -2.37
CA GLY A 107 6.97 -8.07 -2.02
C GLY A 107 7.45 -7.51 -0.68
N PRO A 108 8.67 -7.87 -0.27
CA PRO A 108 9.33 -7.37 0.93
C PRO A 108 9.49 -5.85 0.94
N LEU A 109 9.63 -5.28 2.14
CA LEU A 109 9.89 -3.85 2.32
C LEU A 109 11.13 -3.39 1.54
N GLU A 110 12.17 -4.20 1.54
CA GLU A 110 13.46 -3.91 0.93
C GLU A 110 13.30 -3.69 -0.58
N GLU A 111 12.55 -4.55 -1.27
CA GLU A 111 12.29 -4.42 -2.71
C GLU A 111 11.55 -3.13 -3.05
N GLN A 112 10.63 -2.71 -2.18
CA GLN A 112 9.95 -1.42 -2.34
C GLN A 112 10.88 -0.24 -2.11
N GLN A 113 11.82 -0.32 -1.14
CA GLN A 113 12.77 0.74 -0.84
C GLN A 113 13.88 0.88 -1.89
N GLN A 114 14.37 -0.23 -2.46
CA GLN A 114 15.52 -0.28 -3.39
C GLN A 114 15.46 0.77 -4.51
N PRO A 115 14.35 0.97 -5.25
CA PRO A 115 14.32 1.96 -6.32
C PRO A 115 14.34 3.40 -5.81
N PHE A 116 13.88 3.67 -4.58
CA PHE A 116 13.85 5.03 -4.03
C PHE A 116 15.17 5.46 -3.40
N LYS A 117 15.98 4.54 -2.86
CA LYS A 117 17.29 4.88 -2.26
C LYS A 117 18.22 5.65 -3.20
N PRO A 118 18.50 5.20 -4.45
CA PRO A 118 19.32 5.96 -5.38
C PRO A 118 18.60 7.19 -5.90
N ALA A 119 17.30 7.10 -6.20
CA ALA A 119 16.52 8.22 -6.72
C ALA A 119 16.44 9.39 -5.72
N GLN A 120 16.33 9.12 -4.42
CA GLN A 120 16.39 10.12 -3.36
C GLN A 120 17.74 10.84 -3.29
N ARG A 121 18.85 10.18 -3.65
CA ARG A 121 20.18 10.82 -3.68
C ARG A 121 20.35 11.72 -4.90
N GLU A 122 19.75 11.34 -6.02
CA GLU A 122 19.87 12.04 -7.29
C GLU A 122 18.93 13.25 -7.36
N ASP A 123 17.64 13.04 -7.10
CA ASP A 123 16.63 14.09 -7.10
C ASP A 123 15.52 13.78 -6.07
N PRO A 124 15.67 14.28 -4.83
CA PRO A 124 14.65 14.12 -3.80
C PRO A 124 13.29 14.70 -4.20
N LEU A 125 13.28 15.84 -4.92
CA LEU A 125 12.04 16.53 -5.28
C LEU A 125 11.22 15.73 -6.28
N LYS A 126 11.88 15.15 -7.29
CA LYS A 126 11.24 14.28 -8.28
C LYS A 126 10.83 12.96 -7.66
N THR A 127 11.67 12.37 -6.81
CA THR A 127 11.38 11.09 -6.15
C THR A 127 10.19 11.18 -5.21
N ASN A 128 10.07 12.28 -4.46
CA ASN A 128 8.97 12.51 -3.53
C ASN A 128 7.60 12.63 -4.22
N GLN A 129 7.55 12.81 -5.54
CA GLN A 129 6.29 12.79 -6.29
C GLN A 129 5.65 11.40 -6.33
N PHE A 130 6.44 10.35 -6.08
CA PHE A 130 5.99 8.96 -6.08
C PHE A 130 5.74 8.42 -4.68
N LEU A 131 5.88 9.26 -3.65
CA LEU A 131 5.75 8.91 -2.24
C LEU A 131 4.69 9.78 -1.57
N ILE A 132 4.14 9.28 -0.47
CA ILE A 132 3.34 10.10 0.44
C ILE A 132 4.29 10.51 1.58
N SER A 133 4.51 11.81 1.74
CA SER A 133 5.34 12.34 2.83
C SER A 133 4.44 12.81 3.97
N VAL A 134 4.56 12.18 5.13
CA VAL A 134 3.91 12.67 6.36
C VAL A 134 4.92 13.47 7.17
N LEU A 135 4.53 14.67 7.60
CA LEU A 135 5.34 15.54 8.45
C LEU A 135 4.79 15.53 9.87
N LEU A 136 5.63 15.15 10.83
CA LEU A 136 5.33 15.21 12.26
C LEU A 136 6.17 16.31 12.92
N LEU A 137 5.51 17.31 13.49
CA LEU A 137 6.19 18.43 14.16
C LEU A 137 6.62 18.04 15.58
N LYS A 138 7.90 18.25 15.93
CA LYS A 138 8.46 18.03 17.28
C LYS A 138 8.22 16.62 17.85
N VAL A 139 8.33 15.59 17.02
CA VAL A 139 8.30 14.18 17.43
C VAL A 139 9.71 13.62 17.41
N ASP A 140 10.10 12.92 18.47
CA ASP A 140 11.39 12.24 18.58
C ASP A 140 11.41 11.00 17.64
N MET A 141 12.54 10.75 16.96
CA MET A 141 12.66 9.62 16.05
C MET A 141 12.63 8.24 16.74
N TYR A 142 12.85 8.23 18.06
CA TYR A 142 12.81 7.04 18.90
C TYR A 142 11.53 6.96 19.76
N ASP A 143 10.52 7.79 19.46
CA ASP A 143 9.23 7.70 20.15
C ASP A 143 8.63 6.29 19.92
N PRO A 144 8.32 5.54 21.00
CA PRO A 144 7.85 4.16 20.89
C PRO A 144 6.48 4.03 20.22
N LYS A 145 5.74 5.12 20.04
CA LYS A 145 4.46 5.15 19.33
C LYS A 145 4.61 5.31 17.82
N LEU A 146 5.84 5.51 17.32
CA LEU A 146 6.08 5.57 15.89
C LEU A 146 5.86 4.20 15.25
N PRO A 147 5.24 4.15 14.06
CA PRO A 147 5.22 2.93 13.26
C PRO A 147 6.65 2.59 12.79
N HIS A 148 6.92 1.31 12.62
CA HIS A 148 8.20 0.83 12.11
C HIS A 148 8.17 0.77 10.58
N PRO A 149 9.31 0.96 9.90
CA PRO A 149 9.42 0.62 8.48
C PRO A 149 8.87 -0.78 8.20
N GLY A 150 7.99 -0.89 7.20
CA GLY A 150 7.25 -2.11 6.86
C GLY A 150 5.83 -2.15 7.41
N ASP A 151 5.54 -1.43 8.50
CA ASP A 151 4.18 -1.34 9.03
C ASP A 151 3.25 -0.70 8.01
N VAL A 152 2.03 -1.24 7.92
CA VAL A 152 0.96 -0.59 7.20
C VAL A 152 0.19 0.28 8.16
N VAL A 153 0.04 1.54 7.78
CA VAL A 153 -0.47 2.60 8.63
C VAL A 153 -1.70 3.21 7.96
N MET A 154 -2.75 3.35 8.76
CA MET A 154 -3.86 4.24 8.47
C MET A 154 -3.49 5.64 8.94
N ILE A 155 -3.45 6.59 8.02
CA ILE A 155 -3.09 7.98 8.27
C ILE A 155 -4.39 8.79 8.33
N THR A 156 -4.65 9.36 9.51
CA THR A 156 -5.66 10.38 9.75
C THR A 156 -4.99 11.74 9.68
N GLN A 157 -5.25 12.45 8.59
CA GLN A 157 -4.60 13.72 8.28
C GLN A 157 -5.29 14.91 8.95
N TYR A 158 -4.50 15.88 9.39
CA TYR A 158 -5.01 17.20 9.76
C TYR A 158 -5.07 18.14 8.56
N LYS A 159 -4.11 17.99 7.65
CA LYS A 159 -4.02 18.74 6.40
C LYS A 159 -3.41 17.87 5.32
N LEU A 160 -3.98 17.92 4.12
CA LEU A 160 -3.45 17.26 2.92
C LEU A 160 -3.14 18.33 1.89
N ASN A 161 -1.90 18.35 1.40
CA ASN A 161 -1.44 19.31 0.41
C ASN A 161 -0.70 18.61 -0.72
N VAL A 162 -0.80 19.16 -1.93
CA VAL A 162 0.15 18.87 -3.01
C VAL A 162 1.13 20.02 -3.09
N TYR A 163 2.39 19.77 -2.74
CA TYR A 163 3.46 20.77 -2.82
C TYR A 163 4.50 20.33 -3.83
N ARG A 164 4.73 21.12 -4.90
CA ARG A 164 5.67 20.77 -5.99
C ARG A 164 5.46 19.36 -6.52
N ASN A 165 4.20 19.00 -6.77
CA ASN A 165 3.83 17.64 -7.12
C ASN A 165 4.26 16.57 -6.09
N CYS A 166 4.38 16.87 -4.81
CA CYS A 166 4.54 15.86 -3.76
C CYS A 166 3.27 15.80 -2.92
N CYS A 167 2.78 14.59 -2.62
CA CYS A 167 1.68 14.42 -1.68
C CYS A 167 2.24 14.58 -0.27
N GLN A 168 1.94 15.71 0.36
CA GLN A 168 2.38 16.03 1.72
C GLN A 168 1.18 16.03 2.67
N VAL A 169 1.33 15.31 3.77
CA VAL A 169 0.32 15.14 4.80
C VAL A 169 0.87 15.70 6.10
N ASP A 170 0.20 16.71 6.65
CA ASP A 170 0.47 17.12 8.02
C ASP A 170 -0.42 16.29 8.95
N ALA A 171 0.22 15.56 9.86
CA ALA A 171 -0.46 14.72 10.83
C ALA A 171 0.10 14.92 12.23
N LYS A 172 -0.64 14.44 13.22
CA LYS A 172 -0.12 14.22 14.57
C LYS A 172 0.19 12.75 14.74
N LEU A 173 1.11 12.42 15.67
CA LEU A 173 1.50 11.04 15.92
C LEU A 173 0.30 10.14 16.23
N TYR A 174 -0.66 10.61 17.03
CA TYR A 174 -1.90 9.87 17.33
C TYR A 174 -2.81 9.65 16.11
N GLY A 175 -2.59 10.37 15.01
CA GLY A 175 -3.29 10.18 13.74
C GLY A 175 -2.71 9.04 12.91
N LEU A 176 -1.62 8.42 13.34
CA LEU A 176 -1.02 7.25 12.71
C LEU A 176 -1.47 6.01 13.48
N THR A 177 -2.19 5.12 12.81
CA THR A 177 -2.66 3.87 13.41
C THR A 177 -2.13 2.70 12.59
N LYS A 178 -1.30 1.85 13.20
CA LYS A 178 -0.89 0.59 12.60
C LYS A 178 -2.13 -0.28 12.38
N ILE A 179 -2.22 -0.89 11.22
CA ILE A 179 -3.28 -1.83 10.88
C ILE A 179 -2.66 -3.16 10.47
N ASP A 180 -3.22 -4.24 10.98
CA ASP A 180 -2.84 -5.57 10.56
C ASP A 180 -3.46 -5.84 9.19
N ILE A 181 -2.65 -6.36 8.27
CA ILE A 181 -3.15 -6.88 7.01
C ILE A 181 -3.40 -8.37 7.24
N PRO A 182 -4.64 -8.85 7.10
CA PRO A 182 -4.97 -10.28 7.20
C PRO A 182 -4.33 -11.10 6.09
#